data_AF-I0HIH5-F1
#
_entry.id   AF-I0HIH5-F1
#
_cell.length_a   1.000
_cell.length_b   1.000
_cell.length_c   1.000
_cell.angle_alpha   90.00
_cell.angle_beta   90.00
_cell.angle_gamma   90.00
#
_symmetry.space_group_name_H-M   'P 1'
#
loop_
_entity.id
_entity.type
_entity.pdbx_description
1 polymer ?
#
loop_
_entity_poly.entity_id
_entity_poly.type
_entity_poly.pdbx_seq_one_letter_code
_entity_poly.pdbx_strand_id
1 'polypeptide(L)' 'MTGPAQTEERLSEVRFLTVAEVAALMRVSKMTVYRLVHGGDLTAVRVGRSFRVPEHAVHEYLRGAFSQSA' A
#
# COMPACT_ATOMS: atom_id res chain seq x y z
N MET A 1 13.02 -15.81 31.79
CA MET A 1 14.11 -14.91 31.37
C MET A 1 14.74 -15.54 30.13
N THR A 2 14.76 -15.02 28.91
CA THR A 2 14.38 -13.73 28.32
C THR A 2 14.34 -14.00 26.81
N GLY A 3 13.24 -13.64 26.14
CA GLY A 3 13.21 -13.60 24.68
C GLY A 3 13.93 -12.35 24.17
N PRO A 4 14.59 -12.47 23.01
CA PRO A 4 14.50 -11.38 22.04
C PRO A 4 14.33 -11.95 20.62
N ALA A 5 13.16 -12.53 20.31
CA ALA A 5 12.73 -12.73 18.92
C ALA A 5 12.07 -11.47 18.32
N GLN A 6 11.83 -10.44 19.15
CA GLN A 6 10.97 -9.29 18.84
C GLN A 6 11.67 -8.16 18.06
N THR A 7 12.96 -8.31 17.75
CA THR A 7 13.73 -7.29 17.03
C THR A 7 13.82 -7.58 15.53
N GLU A 8 13.89 -8.85 15.12
CA GLU A 8 13.91 -9.25 13.70
C GLU A 8 12.55 -8.92 13.02
N GLU A 9 11.45 -9.04 13.76
CA GLU A 9 10.10 -8.70 13.28
C GLU A 9 9.86 -7.20 13.07
N ARG A 10 10.70 -6.33 13.64
CA ARG A 10 10.55 -4.86 13.52
C ARG A 10 11.11 -4.29 12.24
N LEU A 11 11.95 -5.04 11.54
CA LEU A 11 12.42 -4.71 10.19
C LEU A 11 11.63 -5.52 9.14
N SER A 12 10.34 -5.76 9.42
CA SER A 12 9.44 -6.48 8.54
C SER A 12 9.44 -5.83 7.16
N GLU A 13 10.02 -6.57 6.22
CA GLU A 13 10.08 -6.36 4.79
C GLU A 13 9.00 -5.42 4.29
N VAL A 14 9.38 -4.27 3.74
CA VAL A 14 8.45 -3.39 3.03
C VAL A 14 7.85 -4.20 1.88
N ARG A 15 6.64 -4.71 2.09
CA ARG A 15 5.94 -5.50 1.07
C ARG A 15 5.41 -4.57 0.01
N PHE A 16 5.79 -4.85 -1.22
CA PHE A 16 5.32 -4.13 -2.40
C PHE A 16 4.23 -4.92 -3.09
N LEU A 17 3.09 -4.28 -3.28
CA LEU A 17 1.95 -4.79 -4.00
C LEU A 17 1.96 -4.26 -5.43
N THR A 18 1.50 -5.08 -6.36
CA THR A 18 1.20 -4.67 -7.72
C THR A 18 -0.12 -3.89 -7.76
N VAL A 19 -0.31 -3.12 -8.83
CA VAL A 19 -1.59 -2.41 -9.08
C VAL A 19 -2.78 -3.37 -9.09
N ALA A 20 -2.60 -4.61 -9.57
CA ALA A 20 -3.66 -5.60 -9.61
C ALA A 20 -4.05 -6.09 -8.21
N GLU A 21 -3.07 -6.35 -7.34
CA GLU A 21 -3.32 -6.76 -5.95
C GLU A 21 -3.99 -5.64 -5.16
N VAL A 22 -3.53 -4.40 -5.30
CA VAL A 22 -4.18 -3.24 -4.66
C VAL A 22 -5.62 -3.07 -5.13
N ALA A 23 -5.88 -3.23 -6.43
CA ALA A 23 -7.23 -3.15 -6.99
C ALA A 23 -8.15 -4.21 -6.38
N ALA A 24 -7.66 -5.45 -6.23
CA ALA A 24 -8.41 -6.53 -5.60
C ALA A 24 -8.69 -6.26 -4.11
N LEU A 25 -7.69 -5.78 -3.37
CA LEU A 25 -7.82 -5.46 -1.94
C LEU A 25 -8.84 -4.34 -1.69
N MET A 26 -8.77 -3.27 -2.48
CA MET A 26 -9.65 -2.11 -2.35
C MET A 26 -11.02 -2.30 -3.04
N ARG A 27 -11.21 -3.42 -3.77
CA ARG A 27 -12.40 -3.69 -4.61
C ARG A 27 -12.69 -2.59 -5.63
N VAL A 28 -11.65 -2.05 -6.24
CA VAL A 28 -11.74 -1.01 -7.27
C VAL A 28 -11.17 -1.49 -8.60
N SER A 29 -11.44 -0.76 -9.68
CA SER A 29 -10.82 -1.04 -10.97
C SER A 29 -9.31 -0.71 -10.96
N LYS A 30 -8.53 -1.40 -11.79
CA LYS A 30 -7.11 -1.04 -12.03
C LYS A 30 -6.96 0.42 -12.47
N MET A 31 -7.92 0.94 -13.25
CA MET A 31 -7.93 2.34 -13.68
C MET A 31 -8.03 3.29 -12.49
N THR A 32 -8.85 2.97 -11.48
CA THR A 32 -8.95 3.75 -10.24
C THR A 32 -7.61 3.80 -9.52
N VAL A 33 -6.93 2.65 -9.37
CA VAL A 33 -5.60 2.62 -8.75
C VAL A 33 -4.60 3.45 -9.56
N TYR A 34 -4.59 3.34 -10.89
CA TYR A 34 -3.74 4.17 -11.73
C TYR A 34 -4.03 5.67 -11.56
N ARG A 35 -5.30 6.07 -11.46
CA ARG A 35 -5.68 7.46 -11.22
C ARG A 35 -5.15 7.96 -9.87
N LEU A 36 -5.29 7.17 -8.81
CA LEU A 36 -4.78 7.54 -7.48
C LEU A 36 -3.26 7.68 -7.47
N VAL A 37 -2.55 6.78 -8.17
CA VAL A 37 -1.09 6.84 -8.29
C VAL A 37 -0.64 8.07 -9.09
N HIS A 38 -1.26 8.35 -10.25
CA HIS A 38 -0.91 9.51 -11.07
C HIS A 38 -1.35 10.83 -10.44
N GLY A 39 -2.43 10.83 -9.66
CA GLY A 39 -2.92 11.98 -8.89
C GLY A 39 -2.11 12.28 -7.63
N GLY A 40 -1.27 11.34 -7.19
CA GLY A 40 -0.46 11.47 -5.97
C GLY A 40 -1.20 11.09 -4.68
N ASP A 41 -2.48 10.70 -4.76
CA ASP A 41 -3.28 10.24 -3.63
C ASP A 41 -2.78 8.93 -3.04
N LEU A 42 -2.20 8.06 -3.89
CA LEU A 42 -1.62 6.79 -3.49
C LEU A 42 -0.13 6.76 -3.80
N THR A 43 0.69 6.70 -2.75
CA THR A 43 2.15 6.63 -2.88
C THR A 43 2.54 5.33 -3.59
N ALA A 44 3.30 5.42 -4.68
CA ALA A 44 3.79 4.27 -5.42
C ALA A 44 5.20 4.50 -5.94
N VAL A 45 5.95 3.42 -6.08
CA VAL A 45 7.30 3.36 -6.64
C VAL A 45 7.22 2.81 -8.06
N ARG A 46 7.83 3.51 -9.01
CA ARG A 46 7.96 3.01 -10.39
C ARG A 46 9.14 2.05 -10.49
N VAL A 47 8.86 0.80 -10.86
CA VAL A 47 9.86 -0.24 -11.09
C VAL A 47 9.77 -0.65 -12.56
N GLY A 48 10.68 -0.11 -13.37
CA GLY A 48 10.67 -0.26 -14.83
C GLY A 48 9.41 0.32 -15.48
N ARG A 49 8.59 -0.56 -16.08
CA ARG A 49 7.34 -0.19 -16.77
C ARG A 49 6.09 -0.31 -15.88
N SER A 50 6.27 -0.77 -14.64
CA SER A 50 5.16 -1.07 -13.73
C SER A 50 5.27 -0.27 -12.43
N PHE A 51 4.13 -0.04 -11.80
CA PHE A 51 4.09 0.54 -10.46
C PHE A 51 4.06 -0.54 -9.39
N ARG A 52 4.63 -0.21 -8.24
CA ARG A 52 4.64 -0.99 -7.00
C ARG A 52 4.18 -0.08 -5.89
N VAL A 53 3.12 -0.48 -5.20
CA VAL A 53 2.54 0.27 -4.10
C VAL A 53 3.00 -0.42 -2.81
N PRO A 54 3.70 0.27 -1.92
CA PRO A 54 4.04 -0.34 -0.64
C PRO A 54 2.75 -0.53 0.18
N GLU A 55 2.66 -1.66 0.88
CA GLU A 55 1.43 -2.05 1.59
C GLU A 55 0.97 -0.96 2.59
N HIS A 56 1.92 -0.34 3.31
CA HIS A 56 1.60 0.73 4.26
C HIS A 56 0.87 1.91 3.61
N ALA A 57 1.19 2.27 2.36
CA ALA A 57 0.55 3.39 1.68
C ALA A 57 -0.93 3.09 1.36
N VAL A 58 -1.27 1.83 1.09
CA VAL A 58 -2.66 1.40 0.90
C VAL A 58 -3.43 1.54 2.21
N HIS A 59 -2.84 1.09 3.33
CA HIS A 59 -3.46 1.19 4.65
C HIS A 59 -3.66 2.66 5.07
N GLU A 60 -2.67 3.53 4.86
CA GLU A 60 -2.80 4.97 5.14
C GLU A 60 -3.91 5.61 4.30
N TYR A 61 -3.96 5.31 3.00
CA TYR A 61 -5.02 5.80 2.12
C TYR A 61 -6.41 5.38 2.60
N LEU A 62 -6.58 4.09 2.96
CA LEU A 62 -7.86 3.59 3.47
C LEU A 62 -8.27 4.27 4.77
N ARG A 63 -7.35 4.46 5.72
CA ARG A 63 -7.63 5.19 6.98
C ARG A 63 -8.11 6.61 6.71
N GLY A 64 -7.45 7.32 5.79
CA GLY A 64 -7.84 8.67 5.37
C GLY A 64 -9.22 8.71 4.71
N ALA A 65 -9.53 7.74 3.84
CA ALA A 65 -10.82 7.64 3.17
C ALA A 65 -11.99 7.39 4.14
N PHE A 66 -11.79 6.52 5.15
CA PHE A 66 -12.80 6.29 6.19
C PHE A 66 -13.02 7.53 7.07
N SER A 67 -11.98 8.32 7.32
CA SER A 67 -12.04 9.51 8.19
C SER A 67 -12.81 10.68 7.55
N GLN A 68 -12.87 10.77 6.22
CA GLN A 68 -13.66 11.78 5.50
C GLN A 68 -15.16 11.42 5.38
N SER A 69 -15.54 10.22 5.81
CA SER A 69 -16.91 9.71 5.68
C SER A 69 -17.66 9.64 7.01
N ALA A 70 -17.13 10.27 8.07
CA ALA A 70 -17.70 10.31 9.42
C ALA A 70 -18.08 11.72 9.84
#